data_AF-A0A947DQH8-F1
#
_entry.id   AF-A0A947DQH8-F1
#
_cell.length_a   1.000
_cell.length_b   1.000
_cell.length_c   1.000
_cell.angle_alpha   90.00
_cell.angle_beta   90.00
_cell.angle_gamma   90.00
#
_symmetry.space_group_name_H-M   'P 1'
#
loop_
_entity.id
_entity.type
_entity.pdbx_description
1 polymer ?
#
loop_
_entity_poly.entity_id
_entity_poly.type
_entity_poly.pdbx_seq_one_letter_code
_entity_poly.pdbx_strand_id
1 'polypeptide(L)'
;MADVFISYASEDRDRVRPLAEALIGRGLNVWWDRALVAGDDYARVIERELAAAKAVIVVWTQSAADSAFVRDEAGRARDQGRLVPVMLDRGVQIPLGFGAIHAEDLTAWNGDASAPQVSLVEEAVRARVEGRSVDGAAVQAKRRKLTARIRVMSILAAVAMVLVIAASVYVLSGQNAVREAAPVTRQDQLAQLLDLVAKGQITGDQALELARLLQDDAFKDVAAETAEAEAASSGRPLVADAPRVTRPDAVAAARASFSDAAATLLQDPDPRVRAAVLKVGQPATRKQGLEEMWVIAREGGASAAPIWRACGALMLATGDDRAALALENARALNPQDKALWRMLSFAYARQDRPREAAGAAFVGAGLDAASSSDWTSASARLERALPLMPDAQTRSFVLGQLGDVAAASEDWPTAEARYRAALGVHGDQKNIAGISMDASKLARAQIKQGEDGRACTTLRRARQQGATVTQEELRAACADITSTRRQGAVTPPG
;
A
#
# COMPACT_ATOMS: atom_id res chain seq x y z
N MET A 1 -12.87 -31.94 8.61
CA MET A 1 -11.94 -31.73 9.73
C MET A 1 -10.54 -32.00 9.23
N ALA A 2 -9.65 -31.03 9.44
CA ALA A 2 -8.25 -31.20 9.12
C ALA A 2 -7.51 -31.99 10.21
N ASP A 3 -6.48 -32.74 9.82
CA ASP A 3 -5.60 -33.44 10.75
C ASP A 3 -4.47 -32.54 11.27
N VAL A 4 -4.19 -31.45 10.56
CA VAL A 4 -3.12 -30.50 10.87
C VAL A 4 -3.70 -29.08 10.89
N PHE A 5 -3.40 -28.33 11.94
CA PHE A 5 -3.76 -26.91 12.08
C PHE A 5 -2.49 -26.06 12.05
N ILE A 6 -2.48 -24.95 11.31
CA ILE A 6 -1.37 -23.98 11.34
C ILE A 6 -1.82 -22.69 12.02
N SER A 7 -1.23 -22.40 13.18
CA SER A 7 -1.39 -21.16 13.94
C SER A 7 -0.27 -20.18 13.61
N TYR A 8 -0.65 -18.96 13.24
CA TYR A 8 0.24 -17.86 12.88
C TYR A 8 -0.48 -16.51 13.11
N ALA A 9 0.30 -15.42 13.15
CA ALA A 9 -0.25 -14.06 13.17
C ALA A 9 -0.76 -13.67 11.78
N SER A 10 -1.88 -12.96 11.68
CA SER A 10 -2.53 -12.66 10.40
C SER A 10 -1.61 -11.95 9.40
N GLU A 11 -0.67 -11.15 9.90
CA GLU A 11 0.35 -10.41 9.17
C GLU A 11 1.35 -11.33 8.45
N ASP A 12 1.55 -12.55 8.95
CA ASP A 12 2.50 -13.53 8.39
C ASP A 12 1.87 -14.47 7.38
N ARG A 13 0.61 -14.25 6.96
CA ARG A 13 -0.13 -15.15 6.07
C ARG A 13 0.64 -15.49 4.79
N ASP A 14 1.20 -14.50 4.11
CA ASP A 14 1.94 -14.72 2.86
C ASP A 14 3.26 -15.47 3.07
N ARG A 15 3.86 -15.36 4.26
CA ARG A 15 5.09 -16.06 4.64
C ARG A 15 4.82 -17.52 5.03
N VAL A 16 3.65 -17.80 5.57
CA VAL A 16 3.20 -19.13 6.00
C VAL A 16 2.61 -19.94 4.84
N ARG A 17 2.00 -19.27 3.85
CA ARG A 17 1.39 -19.92 2.67
C ARG A 17 2.28 -20.97 2.00
N PRO A 18 3.56 -20.72 1.68
CA PRO A 18 4.40 -21.73 1.02
C PRO A 18 4.59 -23.00 1.86
N LEU A 19 4.59 -22.89 3.19
CA LEU A 19 4.74 -24.04 4.09
C LEU A 19 3.46 -24.87 4.09
N ALA A 20 2.31 -24.19 4.15
CA ALA A 20 1.01 -24.85 4.08
C ALA A 20 0.82 -25.57 2.74
N GLU A 21 1.12 -24.91 1.62
CA GLU A 21 1.04 -25.48 0.28
C GLU A 21 1.98 -26.68 0.11
N ALA A 22 3.22 -26.60 0.63
CA ALA A 22 4.15 -27.70 0.58
C ALA A 22 3.66 -28.93 1.36
N LEU A 23 3.06 -28.74 2.55
CA LEU A 23 2.50 -29.82 3.35
C LEU A 23 1.25 -30.42 2.70
N ILE A 24 0.37 -29.59 2.12
CA ILE A 24 -0.80 -30.03 1.34
C ILE A 24 -0.36 -30.84 0.12
N GLY A 25 0.63 -30.35 -0.63
CA GLY A 25 1.19 -31.04 -1.79
C GLY A 25 1.82 -32.40 -1.46
N ARG A 26 2.17 -32.63 -0.19
CA ARG A 26 2.68 -33.90 0.33
C ARG A 26 1.56 -34.81 0.90
N GLY A 27 0.31 -34.46 0.66
CA GLY A 27 -0.86 -35.26 1.04
C GLY A 27 -1.28 -35.13 2.51
N LEU A 28 -0.86 -34.07 3.20
CA LEU A 28 -1.39 -33.75 4.53
C LEU A 28 -2.69 -32.96 4.42
N ASN A 29 -3.64 -33.27 5.30
CA ASN A 29 -4.90 -32.57 5.43
C ASN A 29 -4.73 -31.37 6.38
N VAL A 30 -4.46 -30.19 5.81
CA VAL A 30 -4.03 -28.98 6.54
C VAL A 30 -5.11 -27.90 6.53
N TRP A 31 -5.40 -27.36 7.71
CA TRP A 31 -6.20 -26.15 7.91
C TRP A 31 -5.29 -25.00 8.33
N TRP A 32 -5.29 -23.91 7.54
CA TRP A 32 -4.41 -22.76 7.75
C TRP A 32 -5.03 -21.45 7.25
N ASP A 33 -5.87 -21.48 6.22
CA ASP A 33 -6.43 -20.26 5.65
C ASP A 33 -7.73 -19.85 6.34
N ARG A 34 -7.58 -18.99 7.35
CA ARG A 34 -8.69 -18.47 8.16
C ARG A 34 -9.67 -17.62 7.34
N ALA A 35 -9.23 -17.07 6.19
CA ALA A 35 -10.03 -16.18 5.35
C ALA A 35 -11.10 -16.91 4.49
N LEU A 36 -11.05 -18.24 4.39
CA LEU A 36 -11.98 -19.03 3.57
C LEU A 36 -13.29 -19.40 4.32
N VAL A 37 -13.43 -19.00 5.59
CA VAL A 37 -14.63 -19.24 6.40
C VAL A 37 -15.47 -17.96 6.43
N ALA A 38 -16.60 -17.94 5.71
CA ALA A 38 -17.50 -16.78 5.68
C ALA A 38 -18.56 -16.83 6.82
N GLY A 39 -18.71 -15.74 7.60
CA GLY A 39 -19.80 -15.52 8.57
C GLY A 39 -19.36 -15.23 10.02
N ASP A 40 -20.32 -14.83 10.88
CA ASP A 40 -20.15 -14.42 12.29
C ASP A 40 -19.72 -15.55 13.26
N ASP A 41 -19.39 -16.73 12.72
CA ASP A 41 -19.08 -17.94 13.48
C ASP A 41 -17.58 -18.32 13.48
N TYR A 42 -16.73 -17.34 13.19
CA TYR A 42 -15.30 -17.52 12.99
C TYR A 42 -14.58 -18.15 14.19
N ALA A 43 -14.88 -17.66 15.41
CA ALA A 43 -14.25 -18.16 16.63
C ALA A 43 -14.61 -19.63 16.90
N ARG A 44 -15.88 -20.04 16.74
CA ARG A 44 -16.27 -21.45 16.96
C ARG A 44 -15.69 -22.37 15.90
N VAL A 45 -15.57 -21.91 14.65
CA VAL A 45 -14.96 -22.72 13.59
C VAL A 45 -13.47 -22.94 13.88
N ILE A 46 -12.74 -21.90 14.28
CA ILE A 46 -11.34 -22.05 14.68
C ILE A 46 -11.20 -22.98 15.88
N GLU A 47 -11.99 -22.78 16.93
CA GLU A 47 -11.97 -23.64 18.12
C GLU A 47 -12.27 -25.09 17.77
N ARG A 48 -13.25 -25.34 16.89
CA ARG A 48 -13.59 -26.68 16.42
C ARG A 48 -12.45 -27.32 15.62
N GLU A 49 -11.84 -26.60 14.67
CA GLU A 49 -10.75 -27.16 13.87
C GLU A 49 -9.47 -27.34 14.71
N LEU A 50 -9.19 -26.44 15.66
CA LEU A 50 -8.08 -26.57 16.60
C LEU A 50 -8.29 -27.76 17.56
N ALA A 51 -9.52 -27.98 18.04
CA ALA A 51 -9.87 -29.14 18.85
C ALA A 51 -9.77 -30.46 18.06
N ALA A 52 -10.12 -30.42 16.77
CA ALA A 52 -10.10 -31.56 15.86
C ALA A 52 -8.68 -31.98 15.41
N ALA A 53 -7.77 -31.03 15.26
CA ALA A 53 -6.46 -31.29 14.67
C ALA A 53 -5.62 -32.27 15.52
N LYS A 54 -4.89 -33.18 14.90
CA LYS A 54 -3.99 -34.10 15.60
C LYS A 54 -2.59 -33.52 15.79
N ALA A 55 -2.21 -32.58 14.93
CA ALA A 55 -0.99 -31.79 15.04
C ALA A 55 -1.31 -30.31 14.87
N VAL A 56 -0.68 -29.45 15.67
CA VAL A 56 -0.81 -28.00 15.59
C VAL A 56 0.56 -27.40 15.37
N ILE A 57 0.79 -26.88 14.16
CA ILE A 57 2.00 -26.14 13.82
C ILE A 57 1.83 -24.71 14.33
N VAL A 58 2.74 -24.24 15.17
CA VAL A 58 2.78 -22.83 15.59
C VAL A 58 3.99 -22.18 14.95
N VAL A 59 3.74 -21.14 14.15
CA VAL A 59 4.79 -20.39 13.47
C VAL A 59 5.17 -19.17 14.31
N TRP A 60 6.36 -19.23 14.91
CA TRP A 60 6.95 -18.15 15.68
C TRP A 60 7.64 -17.14 14.77
N THR A 61 7.05 -15.96 14.75
CA THR A 61 7.53 -14.68 14.23
C THR A 61 7.44 -13.66 15.36
N GLN A 62 8.00 -12.46 15.16
CA GLN A 62 7.88 -11.39 16.15
C GLN A 62 6.39 -11.08 16.44
N SER A 63 5.57 -10.99 15.38
CA SER A 63 4.11 -10.75 15.50
C SER A 63 3.36 -11.90 16.19
N ALA A 64 3.74 -13.15 15.92
CA ALA A 64 3.12 -14.31 16.56
C ALA A 64 3.47 -14.44 18.04
N ALA A 65 4.68 -14.05 18.45
CA ALA A 65 5.08 -14.06 19.85
C ALA A 65 4.29 -13.04 20.70
N ASP A 66 3.92 -11.90 20.09
CA ASP A 66 3.15 -10.83 20.76
C ASP A 66 1.62 -11.09 20.76
N SER A 67 1.13 -11.94 19.85
CA SER A 67 -0.28 -12.26 19.72
C SER A 67 -0.83 -13.11 20.88
N ALA A 68 -1.75 -12.55 21.66
CA ALA A 68 -2.44 -13.27 22.74
C ALA A 68 -3.19 -14.50 22.23
N PHE A 69 -3.79 -14.42 21.04
CA PHE A 69 -4.51 -15.51 20.41
C PHE A 69 -3.58 -16.67 20.02
N VAL A 70 -2.45 -16.39 19.36
CA VAL A 70 -1.49 -17.43 18.97
C VAL A 70 -0.87 -18.09 20.20
N ARG A 71 -0.57 -17.33 21.25
CA ARG A 71 -0.07 -17.87 22.53
C ARG A 71 -1.06 -18.81 23.20
N ASP A 72 -2.34 -18.47 23.18
CA ASP A 72 -3.43 -19.28 23.75
C ASP A 72 -3.64 -20.58 22.94
N GLU A 73 -3.67 -20.50 21.61
CA GLU A 73 -3.70 -21.69 20.73
C GLU A 73 -2.48 -22.60 20.93
N ALA A 74 -1.29 -22.01 21.00
CA ALA A 74 -0.05 -22.73 21.26
C ALA A 74 -0.06 -23.42 22.63
N GLY A 75 -0.60 -22.75 23.66
CA GLY A 75 -0.78 -23.30 25.00
C GLY A 75 -1.65 -24.55 24.99
N ARG A 76 -2.85 -24.46 24.40
CA ARG A 76 -3.75 -25.62 24.23
C ARG A 76 -3.11 -26.77 23.47
N ALA A 77 -2.40 -26.49 22.39
CA ALA A 77 -1.70 -27.50 21.60
C ALA A 77 -0.56 -28.17 22.40
N ARG A 78 0.19 -27.39 23.18
CA ARG A 78 1.28 -27.89 24.03
C ARG A 78 0.75 -28.82 25.11
N ASP A 79 -0.27 -28.38 25.84
CA ASP A 79 -0.83 -29.10 26.98
C ASP A 79 -1.44 -30.45 26.56
N GLN A 80 -1.82 -30.56 25.28
CA GLN A 80 -2.35 -31.77 24.68
C GLN A 80 -1.31 -32.58 23.90
N GLY A 81 -0.03 -32.18 23.92
CA GLY A 81 1.05 -32.90 23.23
C GLY A 81 0.98 -32.85 21.69
N ARG A 82 0.23 -31.91 21.12
CA ARG A 82 -0.01 -31.77 19.67
C ARG A 82 0.84 -30.68 19.01
N LEU A 83 1.56 -29.88 19.80
CA LEU A 83 2.36 -28.73 19.33
C LEU A 83 3.59 -29.13 18.50
N VAL A 84 3.73 -28.54 17.31
CA VAL A 84 4.94 -28.57 16.45
C VAL A 84 5.40 -27.12 16.23
N PRO A 85 6.38 -26.62 16.98
CA PRO A 85 6.82 -25.23 16.85
C PRO A 85 7.79 -25.05 15.66
N VAL A 86 7.65 -23.95 14.94
CA VAL A 86 8.46 -23.56 13.77
C VAL A 86 8.86 -22.10 13.93
N MET A 87 10.05 -21.71 13.48
CA MET A 87 10.56 -20.34 13.59
C MET A 87 10.88 -19.75 12.21
N LEU A 88 10.31 -18.59 11.88
CA LEU A 88 10.60 -17.87 10.63
C LEU A 88 11.44 -16.61 10.82
N ASP A 89 11.40 -15.98 12.01
CA ASP A 89 12.20 -14.80 12.30
C ASP A 89 13.46 -15.17 13.09
N ARG A 90 14.62 -14.66 12.65
CA ARG A 90 15.86 -14.82 13.40
C ARG A 90 15.79 -13.98 14.68
N GLY A 91 16.01 -14.62 15.82
CA GLY A 91 16.10 -13.93 17.12
C GLY A 91 14.74 -13.65 17.77
N VAL A 92 13.63 -14.22 17.28
CA VAL A 92 12.34 -14.13 17.96
C VAL A 92 12.44 -14.74 19.36
N GLN A 93 11.92 -14.01 20.36
CA GLN A 93 11.86 -14.48 21.73
C GLN A 93 10.61 -15.34 21.90
N ILE A 94 10.79 -16.67 21.88
CA ILE A 94 9.69 -17.62 22.10
C ILE A 94 9.13 -17.42 23.52
N PRO A 95 7.81 -17.22 23.69
CA PRO A 95 7.22 -16.98 25.00
C PRO A 95 7.51 -18.08 26.02
N LEU A 96 7.57 -17.68 27.30
CA LEU A 96 7.83 -18.58 28.41
C LEU A 96 6.80 -19.73 28.44
N GLY A 97 7.28 -20.96 28.67
CA GLY A 97 6.47 -22.17 28.61
C GLY A 97 6.48 -22.90 27.26
N PHE A 98 7.10 -22.34 26.21
CA PHE A 98 7.31 -23.02 24.92
C PHE A 98 8.78 -23.29 24.61
N GLY A 99 9.73 -22.58 25.23
CA GLY A 99 11.17 -22.72 24.97
C GLY A 99 11.80 -24.07 25.32
N ALA A 100 11.11 -24.92 26.10
CA ALA A 100 11.55 -26.29 26.37
C ALA A 100 11.26 -27.26 25.21
N ILE A 101 10.43 -26.84 24.23
CA ILE A 101 10.09 -27.64 23.05
C ILE A 101 10.91 -27.10 21.88
N HIS A 102 11.71 -27.98 21.26
CA HIS A 102 12.55 -27.63 20.12
C HIS A 102 11.68 -27.14 18.95
N ALA A 103 11.90 -25.89 18.53
CA ALA A 103 11.30 -25.31 17.33
C ALA A 103 12.17 -25.60 16.10
N GLU A 104 11.55 -26.01 15.01
CA GLU A 104 12.28 -26.17 13.74
C GLU A 104 12.63 -24.79 13.15
N ASP A 105 13.92 -24.60 12.84
CA ASP A 105 14.46 -23.33 12.34
C ASP A 105 14.31 -23.23 10.81
N LEU A 106 13.39 -22.37 10.38
CA LEU A 106 13.14 -22.03 8.99
C LEU A 106 13.55 -20.57 8.69
N THR A 107 14.39 -19.94 9.51
CA THR A 107 14.79 -18.53 9.35
C THR A 107 15.62 -18.25 8.09
N ALA A 108 16.26 -19.27 7.53
CA ALA A 108 17.01 -19.21 6.26
C ALA A 108 16.28 -19.91 5.10
N TRP A 109 15.02 -20.30 5.30
CA TRP A 109 14.22 -20.95 4.28
C TRP A 109 13.61 -19.92 3.33
N ASN A 110 13.70 -20.18 2.03
CA ASN A 110 13.30 -19.27 0.95
C ASN A 110 11.93 -19.61 0.34
N GLY A 111 11.16 -20.52 0.96
CA GLY A 111 9.88 -20.98 0.44
C GLY A 111 9.94 -22.24 -0.44
N ASP A 112 11.13 -22.78 -0.72
CA ASP A 112 11.28 -23.99 -1.54
C ASP A 112 10.62 -25.21 -0.87
N ALA A 113 9.62 -25.79 -1.53
CA ALA A 113 8.88 -26.95 -1.07
C ALA A 113 9.72 -28.23 -0.99
N SER A 114 10.87 -28.30 -1.66
CA SER A 114 11.83 -29.42 -1.59
C SER A 114 12.87 -29.26 -0.49
N ALA A 115 12.84 -28.12 0.22
CA ALA A 115 13.83 -27.82 1.25
C ALA A 115 13.82 -28.87 2.37
N PRO A 116 15.00 -29.31 2.85
CA PRO A 116 15.09 -30.32 3.89
C PRO A 116 14.36 -29.95 5.20
N GLN A 117 14.28 -28.66 5.52
CA GLN A 117 13.57 -28.13 6.68
C GLN A 117 12.07 -28.48 6.63
N VAL A 118 11.45 -28.40 5.45
CA VAL A 118 10.04 -28.75 5.24
C VAL A 118 9.81 -30.24 5.48
N SER A 119 10.77 -31.09 5.09
CA SER A 119 10.71 -32.54 5.34
C SER A 119 10.84 -32.92 6.81
N LEU A 120 11.57 -32.12 7.60
CA LEU A 120 11.64 -32.31 9.06
C LEU A 120 10.32 -31.92 9.73
N VAL A 121 9.72 -30.79 9.31
CA VAL A 121 8.39 -30.37 9.77
C VAL A 121 7.34 -31.44 9.42
N GLU A 122 7.36 -31.95 8.20
CA GLU A 122 6.46 -33.03 7.76
C GLU A 122 6.61 -34.28 8.65
N GLU A 123 7.83 -34.72 8.92
CA GLU A 123 8.08 -35.90 9.76
C GLU A 123 7.56 -35.72 11.19
N ALA A 124 7.76 -34.54 11.78
CA ALA A 124 7.24 -34.19 13.10
C ALA A 124 5.70 -34.16 13.12
N VAL A 125 5.08 -33.62 12.07
CA VAL A 125 3.62 -33.58 11.92
C VAL A 125 3.04 -34.98 11.76
N ARG A 126 3.60 -35.80 10.86
CA ARG A 126 3.12 -37.18 10.64
C ARG A 126 3.24 -38.04 11.88
N ALA A 127 4.35 -37.92 12.62
CA ALA A 127 4.50 -38.63 13.89
C ALA A 127 3.36 -38.30 14.88
N ARG A 128 2.96 -37.03 14.97
CA ARG A 128 1.84 -36.60 15.83
C ARG A 128 0.47 -37.03 15.30
N VAL A 129 0.24 -36.93 13.99
CA VAL A 129 -0.99 -37.41 13.35
C VAL A 129 -1.19 -38.91 13.53
N GLU A 130 -0.11 -39.69 13.51
CA GLU A 130 -0.11 -41.15 13.66
C GLU A 130 -0.02 -41.61 15.12
N GLY A 131 0.03 -40.68 16.09
CA GLY A 131 0.15 -41.00 17.52
C GLY A 131 1.47 -41.69 17.91
N ARG A 132 2.50 -41.57 17.07
CA ARG A 132 3.83 -42.12 17.33
C ARG A 132 4.62 -41.14 18.20
N SER A 133 5.31 -41.65 19.22
CA SER A 133 6.37 -40.86 19.87
C SER A 133 7.44 -40.53 18.83
N VAL A 134 7.74 -39.24 18.66
CA VAL A 134 8.83 -38.81 17.78
C VAL A 134 10.12 -39.44 18.30
N ASP A 135 10.67 -40.39 17.57
CA ASP A 135 11.98 -40.96 17.89
C ASP A 135 13.05 -39.90 17.58
N GLY A 136 13.40 -39.12 18.62
CA GLY A 136 14.40 -38.07 18.52
C GLY A 136 15.76 -38.55 18.00
N ALA A 137 16.07 -39.85 18.14
CA ALA A 137 17.30 -40.45 17.62
C ALA A 137 17.23 -40.64 16.10
N ALA A 138 16.08 -41.04 15.55
CA ALA A 138 15.88 -41.16 14.09
C ALA A 138 15.92 -39.80 13.39
N VAL A 139 15.31 -38.78 14.00
CA VAL A 139 15.33 -37.39 13.51
C VAL A 139 16.75 -36.80 13.59
N GLN A 140 17.48 -37.01 14.70
CA GLN A 140 18.89 -36.61 14.82
C GLN A 140 19.80 -37.35 13.84
N ALA A 141 19.54 -38.63 13.56
CA ALA A 141 20.31 -39.41 12.59
C ALA A 141 20.10 -38.91 11.15
N LYS A 142 18.86 -38.58 10.77
CA LYS A 142 18.55 -37.90 9.50
C LYS A 142 19.19 -36.52 9.43
N ARG A 143 19.14 -35.74 10.51
CA ARG A 143 19.76 -34.40 10.62
C ARG A 143 21.28 -34.45 10.48
N ARG A 144 21.95 -35.44 11.09
CA ARG A 144 23.40 -35.70 10.93
C ARG A 144 23.76 -36.11 9.50
N LYS A 145 22.99 -36.99 8.86
CA LYS A 145 23.22 -37.38 7.46
C LYS A 145 23.01 -36.21 6.49
N LEU A 146 22.02 -35.37 6.76
CA LEU A 146 21.72 -34.18 5.96
C LEU A 146 22.81 -33.10 6.12
N THR A 147 23.19 -32.75 7.35
CA THR A 147 24.30 -31.80 7.61
C THR A 147 25.64 -32.32 7.11
N ALA A 148 25.90 -33.63 7.16
CA ALA A 148 27.06 -34.25 6.55
C ALA A 148 27.04 -34.15 5.02
N ARG A 149 25.89 -34.40 4.37
CA ARG A 149 25.73 -34.22 2.90
C ARG A 149 25.89 -32.76 2.48
N ILE A 150 25.33 -31.81 3.22
CA ILE A 150 25.49 -30.37 2.94
C ILE A 150 26.96 -29.96 3.12
N ARG A 151 27.66 -30.44 4.16
CA ARG A 151 29.11 -30.20 4.36
C ARG A 151 29.97 -30.83 3.26
N VAL A 152 29.67 -32.06 2.84
CA VAL A 152 30.41 -32.73 1.76
C VAL A 152 30.16 -32.06 0.41
N MET A 153 28.93 -31.63 0.11
CA MET A 153 28.61 -30.90 -1.11
C MET A 153 29.21 -29.49 -1.13
N SER A 154 29.27 -28.81 0.02
CA SER A 154 29.95 -27.51 0.12
C SER A 154 31.48 -27.63 0.04
N ILE A 155 32.08 -28.71 0.56
CA ILE A 155 33.49 -29.02 0.35
C ILE A 155 33.77 -29.38 -1.12
N LEU A 156 32.92 -30.20 -1.75
CA LEU A 156 33.06 -30.54 -3.17
C LEU A 156 32.87 -29.33 -4.07
N ALA A 157 31.93 -28.43 -3.74
CA ALA A 157 31.76 -27.16 -4.44
C ALA A 157 32.99 -26.25 -4.26
N ALA A 158 33.56 -26.19 -3.06
CA ALA A 158 34.80 -25.43 -2.81
C ALA A 158 36.00 -26.03 -3.57
N VAL A 159 36.15 -27.35 -3.59
CA VAL A 159 37.21 -28.04 -4.35
C VAL A 159 37.03 -27.87 -5.85
N ALA A 160 35.80 -28.00 -6.37
CA ALA A 160 35.49 -27.72 -7.76
C ALA A 160 35.78 -26.26 -8.12
N MET A 161 35.48 -25.32 -7.22
CA MET A 161 35.79 -23.90 -7.40
C MET A 161 37.31 -23.65 -7.41
N VAL A 162 38.07 -24.30 -6.53
CA VAL A 162 39.54 -24.22 -6.54
C VAL A 162 40.14 -24.82 -7.82
N LEU A 163 39.60 -25.94 -8.30
CA LEU A 163 40.02 -26.56 -9.56
C LEU A 163 39.67 -25.70 -10.78
N VAL A 164 38.50 -25.07 -10.79
CA VAL A 164 38.10 -24.08 -11.81
C VAL A 164 39.03 -22.85 -11.74
N ILE A 165 39.37 -22.35 -10.55
CA ILE A 165 40.31 -21.23 -10.40
C ILE A 165 41.71 -21.62 -10.89
N ALA A 166 42.20 -22.81 -10.53
CA ALA A 166 43.51 -23.30 -10.97
C ALA A 166 43.57 -23.51 -12.50
N ALA A 167 42.52 -24.10 -13.09
CA ALA A 167 42.40 -24.22 -14.54
C ALA A 167 42.25 -22.85 -15.23
N SER A 168 41.54 -21.91 -14.61
CA SER A 168 41.39 -20.55 -15.10
C SER A 168 42.72 -19.79 -15.08
N VAL A 169 43.52 -19.92 -14.02
CA VAL A 169 44.87 -19.31 -13.94
C VAL A 169 45.82 -19.89 -14.99
N TYR A 170 45.71 -21.19 -15.28
CA TYR A 170 46.50 -21.85 -16.33
C TYR A 170 46.10 -21.40 -17.75
N VAL A 171 44.81 -21.17 -17.99
CA VAL A 171 44.30 -20.66 -19.27
C VAL A 171 44.58 -19.15 -19.43
N LEU A 172 44.44 -18.36 -18.36
CA LEU A 172 44.69 -16.91 -18.35
C LEU A 172 46.17 -16.56 -18.54
N SER A 173 47.10 -17.38 -18.05
CA SER A 173 48.54 -17.19 -18.31
C SER A 173 48.95 -17.56 -19.74
N GLY A 174 48.12 -18.29 -20.48
CA GLY A 174 48.34 -18.65 -21.89
C GLY A 174 47.69 -17.74 -22.92
N GLN A 175 46.77 -16.83 -22.54
CA GLN A 175 46.01 -16.01 -23.48
C GLN A 175 45.94 -14.54 -23.02
N ASN A 176 46.99 -13.78 -23.31
CA ASN A 176 46.95 -12.32 -23.32
C ASN A 176 46.04 -11.83 -24.48
N ALA A 177 44.72 -11.92 -24.31
CA ALA A 177 43.72 -11.15 -25.04
C ALA A 177 42.29 -11.41 -24.51
N VAL A 178 41.99 -11.01 -23.27
CA VAL A 178 40.59 -10.78 -22.87
C VAL A 178 40.43 -9.29 -22.65
N ARG A 179 39.70 -8.64 -23.56
CA ARG A 179 39.21 -7.27 -23.35
C ARG A 179 38.25 -7.30 -22.17
N GLU A 180 38.56 -6.58 -21.10
CA GLU A 180 37.57 -6.19 -20.09
C GLU A 180 36.35 -5.60 -20.79
N ALA A 181 35.15 -6.13 -20.53
CA ALA A 181 33.93 -5.43 -20.87
C ALA A 181 33.91 -4.13 -20.06
N ALA A 182 33.85 -2.99 -20.75
CA ALA A 182 33.82 -1.68 -20.11
C ALA A 182 32.68 -1.62 -19.07
N PRO A 183 32.84 -0.86 -17.97
CA PRO A 183 31.76 -0.63 -17.03
C PRO A 183 30.54 -0.08 -17.79
N VAL A 184 29.35 -0.67 -17.58
CA VAL A 184 28.11 -0.20 -18.20
C VAL A 184 27.96 1.28 -17.86
N THR A 185 28.03 2.14 -18.87
CA THR A 185 27.99 3.57 -18.65
C THR A 185 26.56 4.00 -18.32
N ARG A 186 26.38 5.16 -17.67
CA ARG A 186 25.05 5.78 -17.48
C ARG A 186 24.28 5.89 -18.80
N GLN A 187 24.99 6.13 -19.91
CA GLN A 187 24.41 6.20 -21.25
C GLN A 187 23.91 4.83 -21.74
N ASP A 188 24.65 3.76 -21.47
CA ASP A 188 24.23 2.39 -21.84
C ASP A 188 23.01 1.94 -21.03
N GLN A 189 22.96 2.25 -19.73
CA GLN A 189 21.80 1.99 -18.88
C GLN A 189 20.57 2.74 -19.37
N LEU A 190 20.71 4.04 -19.67
CA LEU A 190 19.63 4.85 -20.20
C LEU A 190 19.11 4.28 -21.53
N ALA A 191 20.01 3.89 -22.45
CA ALA A 191 19.63 3.33 -23.74
C ALA A 191 18.82 2.02 -23.58
N GLN A 192 19.21 1.15 -22.64
CA GLN A 192 18.46 -0.08 -22.35
C GLN A 192 17.06 0.22 -21.80
N LEU A 193 16.94 1.16 -20.85
CA LEU A 193 15.64 1.53 -20.28
C LEU A 193 14.71 2.18 -21.33
N LEU A 194 15.25 3.03 -22.21
CA LEU A 194 14.50 3.65 -23.29
C LEU A 194 13.98 2.61 -24.31
N ASP A 195 14.76 1.59 -24.62
CA ASP A 195 14.34 0.48 -25.49
C ASP A 195 13.17 -0.32 -24.87
N LEU A 196 13.23 -0.59 -23.56
CA LEU A 196 12.13 -1.26 -22.84
C LEU A 196 10.85 -0.42 -22.84
N VAL A 197 10.96 0.90 -22.67
CA VAL A 197 9.80 1.83 -22.74
C VAL A 197 9.21 1.84 -24.15
N ALA A 198 10.03 1.90 -25.19
CA ALA A 198 9.57 1.85 -26.57
C ALA A 198 8.78 0.56 -26.85
N LYS A 199 9.27 -0.58 -26.35
CA LYS A 199 8.61 -1.89 -26.44
C LYS A 199 7.40 -2.07 -25.53
N GLY A 200 7.17 -1.15 -24.57
CA GLY A 200 6.11 -1.30 -23.55
C GLY A 200 6.37 -2.45 -22.58
N GLN A 201 7.64 -2.78 -22.34
CA GLN A 201 8.09 -3.93 -21.53
C GLN A 201 8.79 -3.49 -20.22
N ILE A 202 8.77 -2.20 -19.90
CA ILE A 202 9.43 -1.68 -18.70
C ILE A 202 8.69 -2.13 -17.43
N THR A 203 9.42 -2.63 -16.44
CA THR A 203 8.86 -2.99 -15.13
C THR A 203 8.67 -1.76 -14.25
N GLY A 204 7.90 -1.89 -13.16
CA GLY A 204 7.69 -0.79 -12.20
C GLY A 204 8.98 -0.22 -11.62
N ASP A 205 9.91 -1.09 -11.21
CA ASP A 205 11.20 -0.65 -10.65
C ASP A 205 12.08 0.04 -11.69
N GLN A 206 12.12 -0.48 -12.92
CA GLN A 206 12.85 0.13 -14.04
C GLN A 206 12.25 1.48 -14.44
N ALA A 207 10.93 1.61 -14.41
CA ALA A 207 10.24 2.86 -14.71
C ALA A 207 10.54 3.92 -13.65
N LEU A 208 10.62 3.52 -12.37
CA LEU A 208 11.02 4.41 -11.28
C LEU A 208 12.48 4.86 -11.42
N GLU A 209 13.38 3.96 -11.81
CA GLU A 209 14.78 4.28 -12.09
C GLU A 209 14.91 5.28 -13.25
N LEU A 210 14.25 5.00 -14.37
CA LEU A 210 14.24 5.91 -15.53
C LEU A 210 13.61 7.26 -15.18
N ALA A 211 12.51 7.29 -14.43
CA ALA A 211 11.85 8.52 -14.01
C ALA A 211 12.77 9.43 -13.19
N ARG A 212 13.59 8.86 -12.29
CA ARG A 212 14.61 9.61 -11.53
C ARG A 212 15.68 10.19 -12.45
N LEU A 213 16.14 9.42 -13.45
CA LEU A 213 17.10 9.94 -14.44
C LEU A 213 16.51 11.09 -15.25
N LEU A 214 15.26 10.95 -15.72
CA LEU A 214 14.55 11.99 -16.46
C LEU A 214 14.30 13.23 -15.60
N GLN A 215 14.01 13.07 -14.32
CA GLN A 215 13.80 14.17 -13.37
C GLN A 215 15.06 15.04 -13.23
N ASP A 216 16.24 14.44 -13.18
CA ASP A 216 17.48 15.21 -13.08
C ASP A 216 17.73 16.09 -14.31
N ASP A 217 17.47 15.54 -15.50
CA ASP A 217 17.61 16.28 -16.76
C ASP A 217 16.48 17.32 -16.95
N ALA A 218 15.24 17.00 -16.56
CA ALA A 218 14.09 17.88 -16.71
C ALA A 218 14.17 19.13 -15.83
N PHE A 219 14.83 19.05 -14.67
CA PHE A 219 14.96 20.15 -13.71
C PHE A 219 16.36 20.76 -13.68
N LYS A 220 17.25 20.39 -14.61
CA LYS A 220 18.65 20.85 -14.64
C LYS A 220 18.77 22.39 -14.68
N ASP A 221 17.91 23.05 -15.44
CA ASP A 221 17.97 24.51 -15.65
C ASP A 221 17.21 25.31 -14.57
N VAL A 222 16.37 24.65 -13.78
CA VAL A 222 15.54 25.28 -12.73
C VAL A 222 16.38 25.72 -11.53
N ALA A 223 17.45 24.99 -11.22
CA ALA A 223 18.29 25.24 -10.05
C ALA A 223 19.04 26.59 -10.12
N ALA A 224 19.29 27.12 -11.31
CA ALA A 224 20.01 28.38 -11.52
C ALA A 224 19.18 29.62 -11.15
N GLU A 225 17.87 29.61 -11.39
CA GLU A 225 16.98 30.75 -11.10
C GLU A 225 16.65 30.90 -9.60
N THR A 226 16.75 29.81 -8.83
CA THR A 226 16.39 29.79 -7.40
C THR A 226 17.26 30.71 -6.55
N ALA A 227 18.54 30.86 -6.88
CA ALA A 227 19.49 31.66 -6.11
C ALA A 227 19.24 33.17 -6.19
N GLU A 228 18.71 33.68 -7.31
CA GLU A 228 18.43 35.11 -7.49
C GLU A 228 17.09 35.54 -6.89
N ALA A 229 16.08 34.64 -6.88
CA ALA A 229 14.75 34.94 -6.37
C ALA A 229 14.63 34.92 -4.82
N GLU A 230 15.47 34.14 -4.13
CA GLU A 230 15.49 34.06 -2.66
C GLU A 230 15.90 35.37 -1.99
N ALA A 231 16.66 36.22 -2.68
CA ALA A 231 17.06 37.53 -2.17
C ALA A 231 15.90 38.55 -2.14
N ALA A 232 14.76 38.28 -2.79
CA ALA A 232 13.76 39.30 -3.11
C ALA A 232 12.39 39.19 -2.40
N SER A 233 12.04 38.09 -1.71
CA SER A 233 10.67 37.94 -1.16
C SER A 233 10.61 37.70 0.35
N SER A 234 10.49 38.78 1.13
CA SER A 234 10.07 38.77 2.54
C SER A 234 8.70 39.44 2.72
N GLY A 235 7.68 38.98 2.00
CA GLY A 235 6.29 39.39 2.21
C GLY A 235 5.66 38.70 3.42
N ARG A 236 4.87 39.43 4.23
CA ARG A 236 3.99 38.88 5.28
C ARG A 236 2.92 37.97 4.63
N PRO A 237 2.46 36.86 5.24
CA PRO A 237 1.38 36.07 4.66
C PRO A 237 0.12 36.93 4.59
N LEU A 238 -0.57 36.90 3.44
CA LEU A 238 -1.80 37.66 3.21
C LEU A 238 -3.00 37.15 4.03
N VAL A 239 -2.89 35.96 4.60
CA VAL A 239 -3.86 35.37 5.55
C VAL A 239 -3.12 34.93 6.80
N ALA A 240 -3.61 35.34 7.98
CA ALA A 240 -2.98 35.02 9.26
C ALA A 240 -2.83 33.50 9.45
N ASP A 241 -1.70 33.09 10.02
CA ASP A 241 -1.35 31.70 10.35
C ASP A 241 -1.35 30.69 9.18
N ALA A 242 -1.48 31.12 7.93
CA ALA A 242 -1.37 30.23 6.79
C ALA A 242 0.07 29.67 6.69
N PRO A 243 0.25 28.34 6.55
CA PRO A 243 1.57 27.77 6.30
C PRO A 243 2.20 28.42 5.08
N ARG A 244 3.45 28.91 5.20
CA ARG A 244 4.17 29.45 4.06
C ARG A 244 4.79 28.30 3.27
N VAL A 245 4.55 28.28 1.96
CA VAL A 245 5.26 27.38 1.03
C VAL A 245 6.30 28.22 0.29
N THR A 246 7.57 27.93 0.52
CA THR A 246 8.67 28.63 -0.16
C THR A 246 8.89 28.08 -1.57
N ARG A 247 9.66 28.80 -2.40
CA ARG A 247 10.05 28.29 -3.73
C ARG A 247 10.84 26.97 -3.63
N PRO A 248 11.84 26.81 -2.73
CA PRO A 248 12.50 25.52 -2.52
C PRO A 248 11.53 24.39 -2.19
N ASP A 249 10.58 24.62 -1.27
CA ASP A 249 9.59 23.60 -0.89
C ASP A 249 8.73 23.19 -2.10
N ALA A 250 8.28 24.18 -2.88
CA ALA A 250 7.46 23.95 -4.07
C ALA A 250 8.23 23.21 -5.17
N VAL A 251 9.50 23.56 -5.41
CA VAL A 251 10.36 22.90 -6.40
C VAL A 251 10.71 21.47 -5.96
N ALA A 252 10.97 21.24 -4.67
CA ALA A 252 11.18 19.89 -4.13
C ALA A 252 9.93 19.01 -4.29
N ALA A 253 8.75 19.56 -3.99
CA ALA A 253 7.48 18.88 -4.22
C ALA A 253 7.23 18.59 -5.72
N ALA A 254 7.54 19.54 -6.60
CA ALA A 254 7.45 19.37 -8.05
C ALA A 254 8.38 18.27 -8.56
N ARG A 255 9.64 18.26 -8.13
CA ARG A 255 10.63 17.23 -8.44
C ARG A 255 10.11 15.83 -8.08
N ALA A 256 9.65 15.63 -6.84
CA ALA A 256 9.10 14.36 -6.40
C ALA A 256 7.84 13.95 -7.18
N SER A 257 6.91 14.89 -7.36
CA SER A 257 5.64 14.65 -8.06
C SER A 257 5.84 14.31 -9.54
N PHE A 258 6.82 14.94 -10.21
CA PHE A 258 7.18 14.61 -11.57
C PHE A 258 7.73 13.19 -11.68
N SER A 259 8.65 12.81 -10.79
CA SER A 259 9.25 11.46 -10.76
C SER A 259 8.19 10.37 -10.60
N ASP A 260 7.29 10.53 -9.63
CA ASP A 260 6.19 9.58 -9.36
C ASP A 260 5.21 9.47 -10.54
N ALA A 261 4.80 10.62 -11.08
CA ALA A 261 3.94 10.65 -12.25
C ALA A 261 4.62 10.03 -13.48
N ALA A 262 5.89 10.36 -13.75
CA ALA A 262 6.63 9.85 -14.88
C ALA A 262 6.81 8.33 -14.80
N ALA A 263 7.10 7.78 -13.62
CA ALA A 263 7.20 6.32 -13.43
C ALA A 263 5.89 5.59 -13.80
N THR A 264 4.74 6.19 -13.47
CA THR A 264 3.43 5.67 -13.86
C THR A 264 3.23 5.76 -15.37
N LEU A 265 3.52 6.92 -15.97
CA LEU A 265 3.27 7.19 -17.38
C LEU A 265 4.24 6.45 -18.33
N LEU A 266 5.44 6.11 -17.89
CA LEU A 266 6.38 5.29 -18.66
C LEU A 266 5.89 3.85 -18.84
N GLN A 267 4.95 3.39 -17.99
CA GLN A 267 4.30 2.09 -18.10
C GLN A 267 2.96 2.17 -18.84
N ASP A 268 2.57 3.35 -19.34
CA ASP A 268 1.28 3.55 -19.97
C ASP A 268 1.13 2.70 -21.25
N PRO A 269 -0.02 2.05 -21.50
CA PRO A 269 -0.22 1.28 -22.72
C PRO A 269 -0.17 2.14 -23.99
N ASP A 270 -0.56 3.42 -23.94
CA ASP A 270 -0.52 4.33 -25.09
C ASP A 270 0.93 4.79 -25.35
N PRO A 271 1.53 4.42 -26.51
CA PRO A 271 2.89 4.86 -26.85
C PRO A 271 3.02 6.38 -26.99
N ARG A 272 1.92 7.12 -27.25
CA ARG A 272 1.93 8.59 -27.29
C ARG A 272 2.25 9.16 -25.91
N VAL A 273 1.67 8.58 -24.85
CA VAL A 273 1.94 8.98 -23.45
C VAL A 273 3.40 8.75 -23.11
N ARG A 274 3.91 7.54 -23.35
CA ARG A 274 5.32 7.20 -23.08
C ARG A 274 6.28 8.13 -23.81
N ALA A 275 6.05 8.37 -25.11
CA ALA A 275 6.87 9.25 -25.92
C ALA A 275 6.87 10.71 -25.42
N ALA A 276 5.70 11.23 -25.01
CA ALA A 276 5.59 12.59 -24.51
C ALA A 276 6.34 12.79 -23.19
N VAL A 277 6.32 11.79 -22.29
CA VAL A 277 7.09 11.80 -21.03
C VAL A 277 8.60 11.82 -21.27
N LEU A 278 9.08 11.05 -22.24
CA LEU A 278 10.50 11.07 -22.62
C LEU A 278 10.94 12.43 -23.15
N LYS A 279 10.07 13.11 -23.94
CA LYS A 279 10.33 14.47 -24.43
C LYS A 279 10.41 15.48 -23.30
N VAL A 280 9.50 15.44 -22.32
CA VAL A 280 9.57 16.39 -21.18
C VAL A 280 10.80 16.19 -20.29
N GLY A 281 11.37 14.98 -20.29
CA GLY A 281 12.64 14.68 -19.63
C GLY A 281 13.84 15.46 -20.17
N GLN A 282 13.79 15.91 -21.42
CA GLN A 282 14.94 16.55 -22.09
C GLN A 282 14.72 18.06 -22.27
N PRO A 283 15.66 18.94 -21.85
CA PRO A 283 15.51 20.38 -22.01
C PRO A 283 15.16 20.84 -23.43
N ALA A 284 15.77 20.24 -24.45
CA ALA A 284 15.58 20.62 -25.86
C ALA A 284 14.17 20.31 -26.41
N THR A 285 13.51 19.27 -25.91
CA THR A 285 12.18 18.83 -26.38
C THR A 285 11.08 19.06 -25.34
N ARG A 286 11.42 19.61 -24.17
CA ARG A 286 10.52 19.80 -23.02
C ARG A 286 9.23 20.51 -23.38
N LYS A 287 9.33 21.64 -24.08
CA LYS A 287 8.18 22.45 -24.48
C LYS A 287 7.23 21.65 -25.38
N GLN A 288 7.76 20.94 -26.37
CA GLN A 288 6.95 20.10 -27.25
C GLN A 288 6.28 18.97 -26.47
N GLY A 289 7.03 18.28 -25.60
CA GLY A 289 6.48 17.22 -24.74
C GLY A 289 5.35 17.72 -23.85
N LEU A 290 5.47 18.93 -23.28
CA LEU A 290 4.42 19.53 -22.45
C LEU A 290 3.14 19.81 -23.23
N GLU A 291 3.24 20.31 -24.47
CA GLU A 291 2.05 20.51 -25.32
C GLU A 291 1.38 19.20 -25.72
N GLU A 292 2.17 18.17 -26.05
CA GLU A 292 1.64 16.83 -26.36
C GLU A 292 0.94 16.21 -25.15
N MET A 293 1.57 16.26 -23.98
CA MET A 293 0.97 15.82 -22.71
C MET A 293 -0.31 16.60 -22.41
N TRP A 294 -0.33 17.91 -22.60
CA TRP A 294 -1.51 18.74 -22.39
C TRP A 294 -2.68 18.32 -23.27
N VAL A 295 -2.44 18.03 -24.56
CA VAL A 295 -3.47 17.55 -25.48
C VAL A 295 -4.00 16.19 -25.03
N ILE A 296 -3.11 15.23 -24.73
CA ILE A 296 -3.50 13.88 -24.30
C ILE A 296 -4.33 13.94 -23.01
N ALA A 297 -3.92 14.74 -22.03
CA ALA A 297 -4.65 14.84 -20.76
C ALA A 297 -6.07 15.41 -20.91
N ARG A 298 -6.32 16.22 -21.95
CA ARG A 298 -7.65 16.74 -22.29
C ARG A 298 -8.54 15.71 -22.98
N GLU A 299 -7.97 14.69 -23.62
CA GLU A 299 -8.72 13.54 -24.13
C GLU A 299 -9.35 12.73 -22.98
N GLY A 300 -8.78 12.84 -21.76
CA GLY A 300 -9.24 12.16 -20.56
C GLY A 300 -8.59 10.77 -20.40
N GLY A 301 -9.26 9.87 -19.69
CA GLY A 301 -8.78 8.52 -19.44
C GLY A 301 -7.96 8.36 -18.16
N ALA A 302 -7.48 7.14 -17.91
CA ALA A 302 -6.81 6.76 -16.66
C ALA A 302 -5.51 7.55 -16.43
N SER A 303 -4.84 7.95 -17.50
CA SER A 303 -3.54 8.63 -17.48
C SER A 303 -3.65 10.14 -17.30
N ALA A 304 -4.85 10.71 -17.43
CA ALA A 304 -5.03 12.16 -17.37
C ALA A 304 -4.51 12.75 -16.05
N ALA A 305 -4.78 12.09 -14.91
CA ALA A 305 -4.35 12.57 -13.59
C ALA A 305 -2.81 12.64 -13.46
N PRO A 306 -2.05 11.55 -13.72
CA PRO A 306 -0.59 11.63 -13.69
C PRO A 306 -0.03 12.57 -14.75
N ILE A 307 -0.64 12.69 -15.95
CA ILE A 307 -0.18 13.67 -16.95
C ILE A 307 -0.33 15.10 -16.43
N TRP A 308 -1.51 15.47 -15.91
CA TRP A 308 -1.74 16.80 -15.34
C TRP A 308 -0.77 17.10 -14.19
N ARG A 309 -0.48 16.10 -13.34
CA ARG A 309 0.49 16.24 -12.23
C ARG A 309 1.90 16.51 -12.75
N ALA A 310 2.36 15.75 -13.73
CA ALA A 310 3.69 15.93 -14.34
C ALA A 310 3.83 17.28 -15.04
N CYS A 311 2.82 17.68 -15.83
CA CYS A 311 2.78 19.00 -16.48
C CYS A 311 2.82 20.11 -15.44
N GLY A 312 1.94 20.06 -14.43
CA GLY A 312 1.85 21.06 -13.37
C GLY A 312 3.16 21.21 -12.60
N ALA A 313 3.81 20.10 -12.25
CA ALA A 313 5.10 20.09 -11.57
C ALA A 313 6.20 20.79 -12.39
N LEU A 314 6.37 20.41 -13.66
CA LEU A 314 7.38 21.02 -14.53
C LEU A 314 7.09 22.50 -14.80
N MET A 315 5.85 22.83 -15.15
CA MET A 315 5.43 24.20 -15.41
C MET A 315 5.63 25.10 -14.20
N LEU A 316 5.33 24.60 -12.99
CA LEU A 316 5.56 25.34 -11.74
C LEU A 316 7.04 25.69 -11.57
N ALA A 317 7.91 24.70 -11.81
CA ALA A 317 9.34 24.80 -11.64
C ALA A 317 9.99 25.73 -12.69
N THR A 318 9.52 25.69 -13.94
CA THR A 318 9.99 26.56 -15.02
C THR A 318 9.26 27.91 -15.10
N GLY A 319 8.29 28.15 -14.22
CA GLY A 319 7.53 29.39 -14.17
C GLY A 319 6.56 29.64 -15.33
N ASP A 320 5.99 28.58 -15.92
CA ASP A 320 4.88 28.69 -16.88
C ASP A 320 3.57 28.98 -16.12
N ASP A 321 2.85 30.01 -16.54
CA ASP A 321 1.62 30.48 -15.90
C ASP A 321 0.48 29.46 -15.92
N ARG A 322 0.54 28.46 -16.81
CA ARG A 322 -0.44 27.36 -16.87
C ARG A 322 -0.29 26.35 -15.74
N ALA A 323 0.76 26.45 -14.91
CA ALA A 323 1.03 25.52 -13.82
C ALA A 323 -0.18 25.33 -12.88
N ALA A 324 -0.82 26.42 -12.45
CA ALA A 324 -1.96 26.34 -11.54
C ALA A 324 -3.12 25.56 -12.16
N LEU A 325 -3.44 25.80 -13.44
CA LEU A 325 -4.52 25.11 -14.15
C LEU A 325 -4.25 23.60 -14.29
N ALA A 326 -3.01 23.21 -14.62
CA ALA A 326 -2.64 21.80 -14.68
C ALA A 326 -2.77 21.13 -13.32
N LEU A 327 -2.31 21.79 -12.26
CA LEU A 327 -2.43 21.28 -10.89
C LEU A 327 -3.88 21.22 -10.40
N GLU A 328 -4.74 22.17 -10.79
CA GLU A 328 -6.18 22.16 -10.51
C GLU A 328 -6.87 20.94 -11.16
N ASN A 329 -6.52 20.62 -12.41
CA ASN A 329 -7.00 19.42 -13.10
C ASN A 329 -6.50 18.13 -12.43
N ALA A 330 -5.23 18.08 -12.06
CA ALA A 330 -4.66 16.94 -11.33
C ALA A 330 -5.35 16.74 -9.97
N ARG A 331 -5.62 17.83 -9.24
CA ARG A 331 -6.36 17.84 -7.96
C ARG A 331 -7.75 17.29 -8.11
N ALA A 332 -8.46 17.68 -9.18
CA ALA A 332 -9.83 17.25 -9.41
C ALA A 332 -9.92 15.71 -9.56
N LEU A 333 -8.86 15.08 -10.05
CA LEU A 333 -8.75 13.64 -10.23
C LEU A 333 -8.14 12.91 -9.03
N ASN A 334 -7.24 13.55 -8.28
CA ASN A 334 -6.65 12.99 -7.06
C ASN A 334 -6.42 14.07 -5.98
N PRO A 335 -7.47 14.46 -5.24
CA PRO A 335 -7.37 15.52 -4.24
C PRO A 335 -6.64 15.10 -2.95
N GLN A 336 -6.32 13.82 -2.77
CA GLN A 336 -5.58 13.32 -1.60
C GLN A 336 -4.07 13.54 -1.70
N ASP A 337 -3.57 13.94 -2.87
CA ASP A 337 -2.16 14.19 -3.09
C ASP A 337 -1.67 15.45 -2.35
N LYS A 338 -0.94 15.22 -1.26
CA LYS A 338 -0.39 16.28 -0.41
C LYS A 338 0.64 17.15 -1.11
N ALA A 339 1.45 16.57 -2.00
CA ALA A 339 2.47 17.34 -2.73
C ALA A 339 1.81 18.33 -3.69
N LEU A 340 0.71 17.90 -4.31
CA LEU A 340 -0.08 18.74 -5.19
C LEU A 340 -0.67 19.97 -4.48
N TRP A 341 -1.12 19.86 -3.24
CA TRP A 341 -1.62 21.01 -2.47
C TRP A 341 -0.52 22.04 -2.16
N ARG A 342 0.69 21.59 -1.84
CA ARG A 342 1.84 22.49 -1.64
C ARG A 342 2.19 23.23 -2.94
N MET A 343 2.22 22.50 -4.06
CA MET A 343 2.45 23.09 -5.38
C MET A 343 1.38 24.12 -5.76
N LEU A 344 0.09 23.82 -5.53
CA LEU A 344 -1.03 24.75 -5.76
C LEU A 344 -0.92 26.00 -4.90
N SER A 345 -0.57 25.86 -3.62
CA SER A 345 -0.37 27.00 -2.73
C SER A 345 0.66 27.98 -3.30
N PHE A 346 1.78 27.47 -3.81
CA PHE A 346 2.82 28.29 -4.41
C PHE A 346 2.39 28.87 -5.77
N ALA A 347 1.72 28.06 -6.61
CA ALA A 347 1.20 28.49 -7.91
C ALA A 347 0.22 29.67 -7.79
N TYR A 348 -0.73 29.57 -6.86
CA TYR A 348 -1.70 30.64 -6.58
C TYR A 348 -1.03 31.89 -6.04
N ALA A 349 -0.04 31.76 -5.15
CA ALA A 349 0.69 32.91 -4.63
C ALA A 349 1.40 33.69 -5.75
N ARG A 350 1.97 32.98 -6.75
CA ARG A 350 2.58 33.61 -7.93
C ARG A 350 1.58 34.33 -8.84
N GLN A 351 0.32 33.90 -8.84
CA GLN A 351 -0.76 34.49 -9.63
C GLN A 351 -1.54 35.56 -8.88
N ASP A 352 -1.03 36.06 -7.75
CA ASP A 352 -1.71 37.04 -6.89
C ASP A 352 -3.11 36.57 -6.42
N ARG A 353 -3.23 35.26 -6.13
CA ARG A 353 -4.44 34.60 -5.58
C ARG A 353 -4.22 34.20 -4.11
N PRO A 354 -4.08 35.16 -3.17
CA PRO A 354 -3.63 34.87 -1.81
C PRO A 354 -4.61 34.05 -0.98
N ARG A 355 -5.92 34.18 -1.23
CA ARG A 355 -6.94 33.42 -0.51
C ARG A 355 -6.88 31.95 -0.87
N GLU A 356 -6.81 31.64 -2.16
CA GLU A 356 -6.68 30.27 -2.67
C GLU A 356 -5.32 29.67 -2.29
N ALA A 357 -4.25 30.46 -2.32
CA ALA A 357 -2.94 30.05 -1.84
C ALA A 357 -2.99 29.60 -0.37
N ALA A 358 -3.56 30.43 0.51
CA ALA A 358 -3.71 30.10 1.93
C ALA A 358 -4.61 28.88 2.13
N GLY A 359 -5.71 28.79 1.38
CA GLY A 359 -6.59 27.63 1.40
C GLY A 359 -5.86 26.34 1.06
N ALA A 360 -5.11 26.33 -0.05
CA ALA A 360 -4.34 25.17 -0.48
C ALA A 360 -3.25 24.78 0.55
N ALA A 361 -2.58 25.77 1.16
CA ALA A 361 -1.62 25.53 2.23
C ALA A 361 -2.24 24.86 3.45
N PHE A 362 -3.41 25.33 3.89
CA PHE A 362 -4.13 24.72 5.01
C PHE A 362 -4.61 23.29 4.69
N VAL A 363 -5.11 23.03 3.47
CA VAL A 363 -5.49 21.66 3.08
C VAL A 363 -4.27 20.74 3.12
N GLY A 364 -3.16 21.12 2.48
CA GLY A 364 -1.94 20.32 2.46
C GLY A 364 -1.43 20.00 3.87
N ALA A 365 -1.34 21.01 4.74
CA ALA A 365 -0.90 20.84 6.12
C ALA A 365 -1.90 20.03 6.98
N GLY A 366 -3.19 20.13 6.69
CA GLY A 366 -4.24 19.32 7.33
C GLY A 366 -4.12 17.84 6.97
N LEU A 367 -3.91 17.53 5.68
CA LEU A 367 -3.67 16.17 5.20
C LEU A 367 -2.36 15.58 5.75
N ASP A 368 -1.31 16.38 5.89
CA ASP A 368 -0.08 15.93 6.54
C ASP A 368 -0.32 15.53 8.00
N ALA A 369 -0.99 16.38 8.76
CA ALA A 369 -1.31 16.10 10.15
C ALA A 369 -2.17 14.84 10.30
N ALA A 370 -3.20 14.68 9.45
CA ALA A 370 -4.03 13.49 9.42
C ALA A 370 -3.18 12.23 9.12
N SER A 371 -2.25 12.30 8.16
CA SER A 371 -1.36 11.17 7.85
C SER A 371 -0.42 10.78 8.99
N SER A 372 -0.16 11.70 9.92
CA SER A 372 0.63 11.46 11.14
C SER A 372 -0.24 11.19 12.37
N SER A 373 -1.55 10.95 12.19
CA SER A 373 -2.54 10.76 13.27
C SER A 373 -2.66 11.94 14.25
N ASP A 374 -2.23 13.14 13.85
CA ASP A 374 -2.44 14.38 14.60
C ASP A 374 -3.81 14.97 14.24
N TRP A 375 -4.86 14.34 14.75
CA TRP A 375 -6.26 14.67 14.42
C TRP A 375 -6.66 16.07 14.85
N THR A 376 -6.14 16.54 15.98
CA THR A 376 -6.41 17.89 16.50
C THR A 376 -5.91 18.95 15.51
N SER A 377 -4.64 18.85 15.11
CA SER A 377 -4.09 19.82 14.16
C SER A 377 -4.65 19.64 12.75
N ALA A 378 -4.98 18.41 12.34
CA ALA A 378 -5.66 18.15 11.08
C ALA A 378 -7.01 18.88 11.01
N SER A 379 -7.85 18.71 12.04
CA SER A 379 -9.15 19.36 12.14
C SER A 379 -9.00 20.88 12.08
N ALA A 380 -8.15 21.47 12.95
CA ALA A 380 -7.95 22.91 13.01
C ALA A 380 -7.49 23.53 11.67
N ARG A 381 -6.62 22.83 10.93
CA ARG A 381 -6.13 23.29 9.62
C ARG A 381 -7.21 23.17 8.54
N LEU A 382 -7.90 22.04 8.48
CA LEU A 382 -8.96 21.82 7.48
C LEU A 382 -10.16 22.76 7.70
N GLU A 383 -10.51 23.09 8.95
CA GLU A 383 -11.56 24.08 9.25
C GLU A 383 -11.20 25.49 8.75
N ARG A 384 -9.92 25.89 8.91
CA ARG A 384 -9.40 27.15 8.35
C ARG A 384 -9.37 27.15 6.82
N ALA A 385 -9.16 25.98 6.19
CA ALA A 385 -9.17 25.85 4.74
C ALA A 385 -10.58 26.03 4.14
N LEU A 386 -11.61 25.48 4.78
CA LEU A 386 -12.96 25.37 4.24
C LEU A 386 -13.55 26.68 3.67
N PRO A 387 -13.52 27.84 4.38
CA PRO A 387 -14.06 29.10 3.84
C PRO A 387 -13.21 29.72 2.72
N LEU A 388 -11.99 29.22 2.51
CA LEU A 388 -11.06 29.71 1.48
C LEU A 388 -11.17 28.94 0.16
N MET A 389 -11.93 27.83 0.14
CA MET A 389 -12.05 26.98 -1.03
C MET A 389 -12.99 27.60 -2.08
N PRO A 390 -12.50 27.91 -3.28
CA PRO A 390 -13.27 28.69 -4.27
C PRO A 390 -14.38 27.85 -4.92
N ASP A 391 -14.13 26.56 -5.14
CA ASP A 391 -15.04 25.67 -5.87
C ASP A 391 -15.74 24.67 -4.94
N ALA A 392 -16.94 24.27 -5.34
CA ALA A 392 -17.78 23.35 -4.58
C ALA A 392 -17.15 21.94 -4.45
N GLN A 393 -16.43 21.46 -5.46
CA GLN A 393 -15.84 20.12 -5.45
C GLN A 393 -14.79 20.01 -4.34
N THR A 394 -14.00 21.05 -4.20
CA THR A 394 -12.98 21.14 -3.17
C THR A 394 -13.57 21.33 -1.77
N ARG A 395 -14.63 22.14 -1.65
CA ARG A 395 -15.36 22.26 -0.39
C ARG A 395 -15.90 20.91 0.07
N SER A 396 -16.52 20.12 -0.83
CA SER A 396 -16.97 18.77 -0.48
C SER A 396 -15.81 17.85 -0.06
N PHE A 397 -14.66 17.93 -0.74
CA PHE A 397 -13.49 17.15 -0.34
C PHE A 397 -13.01 17.50 1.08
N VAL A 398 -12.85 18.80 1.38
CA VAL A 398 -12.42 19.26 2.72
C VAL A 398 -13.44 18.86 3.80
N LEU A 399 -14.74 18.94 3.51
CA LEU A 399 -15.79 18.45 4.41
C LEU A 399 -15.67 16.94 4.65
N GLY A 400 -15.45 16.15 3.60
CA GLY A 400 -15.20 14.71 3.72
C GLY A 400 -13.98 14.40 4.60
N GLN A 401 -12.87 15.14 4.43
CA GLN A 401 -11.68 14.99 5.27
C GLN A 401 -11.91 15.39 6.73
N LEU A 402 -12.67 16.45 6.99
CA LEU A 402 -13.09 16.80 8.36
C LEU A 402 -13.93 15.68 9.00
N GLY A 403 -14.80 15.04 8.20
CA GLY A 403 -15.55 13.86 8.65
C GLY A 403 -14.64 12.67 8.96
N ASP A 404 -13.64 12.41 8.12
CA ASP A 404 -12.66 11.33 8.31
C ASP A 404 -11.85 11.55 9.60
N VAL A 405 -11.40 12.78 9.85
CA VAL A 405 -10.68 13.17 11.08
C VAL A 405 -11.54 13.00 12.34
N ALA A 406 -12.81 13.42 12.28
CA ALA A 406 -13.74 13.26 13.39
C ALA A 406 -14.03 11.77 13.68
N ALA A 407 -14.25 10.97 12.62
CA ALA A 407 -14.45 9.53 12.74
C ALA A 407 -13.23 8.80 13.34
N ALA A 408 -12.02 9.21 12.94
CA ALA A 408 -10.77 8.65 13.50
C ALA A 408 -10.59 8.99 15.00
N SER A 409 -11.22 10.06 15.48
CA SER A 409 -11.25 10.47 16.88
C SER A 409 -12.49 9.95 17.63
N GLU A 410 -13.27 9.05 17.02
CA GLU A 410 -14.54 8.51 17.52
C GLU A 410 -15.63 9.56 17.80
N ASP A 411 -15.49 10.78 17.25
CA ASP A 411 -16.53 11.81 17.28
C ASP A 411 -17.52 11.61 16.12
N TRP A 412 -18.36 10.59 16.28
CA TRP A 412 -19.35 10.19 15.28
C TRP A 412 -20.40 11.25 14.96
N PRO A 413 -20.93 12.04 15.92
CA PRO A 413 -21.86 13.13 15.63
C PRO A 413 -21.24 14.21 14.72
N THR A 414 -19.99 14.63 15.01
CA THR A 414 -19.29 15.58 14.14
C THR A 414 -19.01 14.96 12.77
N ALA A 415 -18.56 13.70 12.73
CA ALA A 415 -18.31 13.00 11.47
C ALA A 415 -19.57 12.95 10.59
N GLU A 416 -20.72 12.59 11.16
CA GLU A 416 -22.01 12.56 10.47
C GLU A 416 -22.38 13.94 9.91
N ALA A 417 -22.24 15.01 10.70
CA ALA A 417 -22.52 16.36 10.25
C ALA A 417 -21.65 16.78 9.05
N ARG A 418 -20.35 16.44 9.07
CA ARG A 418 -19.41 16.76 8.00
C ARG A 418 -19.67 15.94 6.73
N TYR A 419 -19.90 14.63 6.84
CA TYR A 419 -20.26 13.80 5.68
C TYR A 419 -21.59 14.20 5.07
N ARG A 420 -22.59 14.56 5.89
CA ARG A 420 -23.88 15.07 5.39
C ARG A 420 -23.68 16.37 4.61
N ALA A 421 -22.86 17.29 5.10
CA ALA A 421 -22.55 18.53 4.40
C ALA A 421 -21.83 18.26 3.06
N ALA A 422 -20.85 17.35 3.05
CA ALA A 422 -20.15 16.95 1.82
C ALA A 422 -21.12 16.32 0.79
N LEU A 423 -22.00 15.43 1.25
CA LEU A 423 -23.02 14.77 0.43
C LEU A 423 -24.02 15.78 -0.18
N GLY A 424 -24.40 16.82 0.57
CA GLY A 424 -25.23 17.91 0.05
C GLY A 424 -24.58 18.61 -1.14
N VAL A 425 -23.30 18.97 -1.00
CA VAL A 425 -22.52 19.60 -2.08
C VAL A 425 -22.37 18.67 -3.29
N HIS A 426 -22.12 17.38 -3.07
CA HIS A 426 -22.06 16.40 -4.16
C HIS A 426 -23.41 16.23 -4.88
N GLY A 427 -24.52 16.29 -4.14
CA GLY A 427 -25.88 16.29 -4.69
C GLY A 427 -26.13 17.47 -5.62
N ASP A 428 -25.76 18.68 -5.19
CA ASP A 428 -25.90 19.91 -5.99
C ASP A 428 -25.07 19.85 -7.29
N GLN A 429 -23.89 19.22 -7.23
CA GLN A 429 -23.01 19.02 -8.38
C GLN A 429 -23.37 17.81 -9.25
N LYS A 430 -24.35 16.98 -8.84
CA LYS A 430 -24.64 15.67 -9.44
C LYS A 430 -23.39 14.78 -9.54
N ASN A 431 -22.47 14.89 -8.59
CA ASN A 431 -21.24 14.12 -8.55
C ASN A 431 -21.49 12.71 -8.00
N ILE A 432 -21.87 11.77 -8.87
CA ILE A 432 -22.23 10.40 -8.49
C ILE A 432 -21.10 9.67 -7.76
N ALA A 433 -19.85 9.88 -8.16
CA ALA A 433 -18.70 9.27 -7.50
C ALA A 433 -18.54 9.79 -6.06
N GLY A 434 -18.66 11.10 -5.87
CA GLY A 434 -18.66 11.72 -4.54
C GLY A 434 -19.82 11.24 -3.66
N ILE A 435 -21.03 11.16 -4.22
CA ILE A 435 -22.21 10.61 -3.52
C ILE A 435 -21.94 9.17 -3.08
N SER A 436 -21.36 8.33 -3.94
CA SER A 436 -21.06 6.93 -3.63
C SER A 436 -20.12 6.82 -2.42
N MET A 437 -19.05 7.62 -2.40
CA MET A 437 -18.06 7.59 -1.33
C MET A 437 -18.62 8.12 0.00
N ASP A 438 -19.21 9.31 0.00
CA ASP A 438 -19.61 9.99 1.24
C ASP A 438 -20.93 9.45 1.82
N ALA A 439 -21.82 8.87 1.00
CA ALA A 439 -23.00 8.18 1.51
C ALA A 439 -22.62 6.94 2.34
N SER A 440 -21.64 6.16 1.88
CA SER A 440 -21.13 5.01 2.64
C SER A 440 -20.44 5.45 3.94
N LYS A 441 -19.66 6.54 3.92
CA LYS A 441 -19.06 7.12 5.13
C LYS A 441 -20.12 7.61 6.12
N LEU A 442 -21.12 8.34 5.63
CA LEU A 442 -22.25 8.83 6.42
C LEU A 442 -23.04 7.68 7.06
N ALA A 443 -23.36 6.63 6.29
CA ALA A 443 -24.07 5.46 6.80
C ALA A 443 -23.28 4.76 7.91
N ARG A 444 -21.95 4.61 7.77
CA ARG A 444 -21.10 4.07 8.84
C ARG A 444 -21.14 4.92 10.10
N ALA A 445 -21.09 6.25 9.98
CA ALA A 445 -21.20 7.15 11.13
C ALA A 445 -22.56 7.03 11.84
N GLN A 446 -23.64 6.81 11.09
CA GLN A 446 -24.98 6.56 11.63
C GLN A 446 -25.09 5.22 12.35
N ILE A 447 -24.55 4.14 11.77
CA ILE A 447 -24.51 2.81 12.41
C ILE A 447 -23.73 2.87 13.74
N LYS A 448 -22.60 3.58 13.78
CA LYS A 448 -21.81 3.76 15.02
C LYS A 448 -22.57 4.50 16.12
N GLN A 449 -23.60 5.24 15.77
CA GLN A 449 -24.51 5.92 16.70
C GLN A 449 -25.79 5.10 17.00
N GLY A 450 -25.92 3.87 16.49
CA GLY A 450 -27.11 3.04 16.64
C GLY A 450 -28.30 3.50 15.79
N GLU A 451 -28.05 4.28 14.73
CA GLU A 451 -29.07 4.84 13.84
C GLU A 451 -29.19 4.05 12.52
N ASP A 452 -29.28 2.72 12.59
CA ASP A 452 -29.32 1.83 11.41
C ASP A 452 -30.46 2.18 10.43
N GLY A 453 -31.61 2.60 10.96
CA GLY A 453 -32.74 3.08 10.15
C GLY A 453 -32.39 4.28 9.24
N ARG A 454 -31.59 5.22 9.77
CA ARG A 454 -31.10 6.37 9.00
C ARG A 454 -30.01 5.94 8.03
N ALA A 455 -29.09 5.08 8.46
CA ALA A 455 -28.05 4.52 7.58
C ALA A 455 -28.65 3.82 6.34
N CYS A 456 -29.65 2.97 6.55
CA CYS A 456 -30.39 2.30 5.47
C CYS A 456 -31.05 3.32 4.51
N THR A 457 -31.65 4.38 5.05
CA THR A 457 -32.29 5.44 4.25
C THR A 457 -31.27 6.23 3.44
N THR A 458 -30.13 6.60 4.04
CA THR A 458 -29.00 7.26 3.39
C THR A 458 -28.52 6.47 2.17
N LEU A 459 -28.23 5.18 2.36
CA LEU A 459 -27.74 4.30 1.30
C LEU A 459 -28.76 4.09 0.18
N ARG A 460 -30.05 3.93 0.52
CA ARG A 460 -31.12 3.80 -0.48
C ARG A 460 -31.26 5.06 -1.33
N ARG A 461 -31.21 6.25 -0.70
CA ARG A 461 -31.28 7.53 -1.42
C ARG A 461 -30.09 7.71 -2.35
N ALA A 462 -28.87 7.40 -1.90
CA ALA A 462 -27.69 7.46 -2.73
C ALA A 462 -27.83 6.54 -3.96
N ARG A 463 -28.29 5.29 -3.76
CA ARG A 463 -28.53 4.35 -4.86
C ARG A 463 -29.59 4.83 -5.85
N GLN A 464 -30.66 5.48 -5.38
CA GLN A 464 -31.67 6.11 -6.24
C GLN A 464 -31.10 7.25 -7.09
N GLN A 465 -30.06 7.93 -6.60
CA GLN A 465 -29.33 8.97 -7.35
C GLN A 465 -28.32 8.37 -8.34
N GLY A 466 -28.20 7.04 -8.43
CA GLY A 466 -27.26 6.34 -9.32
C GLY A 466 -25.90 6.05 -8.68
N ALA A 467 -25.73 6.29 -7.38
CA ALA A 467 -24.49 5.99 -6.67
C ALA A 467 -24.24 4.47 -6.56
N THR A 468 -22.97 4.10 -6.61
CA THR A 468 -22.53 2.71 -6.43
C THR A 468 -22.57 2.38 -4.95
N VAL A 469 -23.64 1.69 -4.54
CA VAL A 469 -23.81 1.16 -3.18
C VAL A 469 -23.90 -0.35 -3.26
N THR A 470 -23.05 -1.05 -2.52
CA THR A 470 -23.00 -2.52 -2.55
C THR A 470 -24.23 -3.13 -1.87
N GLN A 471 -24.58 -4.35 -2.26
CA GLN A 471 -25.67 -5.09 -1.59
C GLN A 471 -25.32 -5.46 -0.15
N GLU A 472 -24.03 -5.63 0.15
CA GLU A 472 -23.53 -5.91 1.48
C GLU A 472 -23.72 -4.70 2.41
N GLU A 473 -23.32 -3.49 1.99
CA GLU A 473 -23.54 -2.26 2.76
C GLU A 473 -25.03 -2.04 3.06
N LEU A 474 -25.90 -2.26 2.07
CA LEU A 474 -27.35 -2.16 2.26
C LEU A 474 -27.90 -3.22 3.23
N ARG A 475 -27.41 -4.47 3.16
CA ARG A 475 -27.84 -5.52 4.09
C ARG A 475 -27.41 -5.20 5.51
N ALA A 476 -26.16 -4.79 5.71
CA ALA A 476 -25.63 -4.43 7.02
C ALA A 476 -26.44 -3.28 7.64
N ALA A 477 -26.69 -2.20 6.90
CA ALA A 477 -27.42 -1.04 7.41
C ALA A 477 -28.93 -1.30 7.60
N CYS A 478 -29.55 -2.20 6.83
CA CYS A 478 -30.99 -2.41 6.85
C CYS A 478 -31.45 -3.66 7.63
N ALA A 479 -30.54 -4.42 8.26
CA ALA A 479 -30.82 -5.72 8.87
C ALA A 479 -31.90 -5.66 9.97
N ASP A 480 -31.88 -4.63 10.82
CA ASP A 480 -32.80 -4.52 11.96
C ASP A 480 -34.20 -4.01 11.61
N ILE A 481 -34.37 -3.35 10.46
CA ILE A 481 -35.70 -2.86 10.02
C ILE A 481 -36.62 -4.03 9.66
N THR A 482 -36.05 -5.17 9.27
CA THR A 482 -36.79 -6.40 8.97
C THR A 482 -37.32 -7.13 10.20
N SER A 483 -36.74 -6.95 11.38
CA SER A 483 -37.20 -7.59 12.63
C SER A 483 -38.42 -6.87 13.23
N THR A 484 -38.40 -5.53 13.24
CA THR A 484 -39.46 -4.69 13.81
C THR A 484 -40.76 -4.78 13.02
N ARG A 485 -40.69 -4.94 11.69
CA ARG A 485 -41.88 -5.10 10.84
C ARG A 485 -42.60 -6.45 11.01
N ARG A 486 -41.91 -7.50 11.47
CA ARG A 486 -42.53 -8.81 11.75
C ARG A 486 -43.27 -8.85 13.09
N GLN A 487 -42.90 -8.02 14.05
CA GLN A 487 -43.57 -7.97 15.36
C GLN A 487 -44.85 -7.12 15.36
N GLY A 488 -45.05 -6.22 14.38
CA GLY A 488 -46.24 -5.37 14.27
C GLY A 488 -47.42 -5.97 13.49
N ALA A 489 -47.33 -7.24 13.06
CA ALA A 489 -48.32 -7.86 12.17
C ALA A 489 -48.95 -9.13 12.77
N VAL A 490 -49.36 -9.12 14.05
CA VAL A 490 -50.26 -10.16 14.60
C VAL A 490 -51.17 -9.53 15.66
N THR A 491 -52.36 -9.09 15.26
CA THR A 491 -53.66 -9.50 15.85
C THR A 491 -54.80 -8.76 15.14
N PRO A 492 -55.70 -9.45 14.42
CA PRO A 492 -57.01 -8.88 14.12
C PRO A 492 -57.90 -8.95 15.38
N PRO A 493 -58.76 -7.94 15.64
CA PRO A 493 -59.71 -8.02 16.74
C PRO A 493 -60.76 -9.09 16.40
N GLY A 494 -60.92 -10.05 17.32
CA GLY A 494 -61.97 -11.06 17.30
C GLY A 494 -63.29 -10.56 17.85
#